data_AF-A0A2P7RSP3-F1
#
_entry.id   AF-A0A2P7RSP3-F1
#
_cell.length_a   1.000
_cell.length_b   1.000
_cell.length_c   1.000
_cell.angle_alpha   90.00
_cell.angle_beta   90.00
_cell.angle_gamma   90.00
#
_symmetry.space_group_name_H-M   'P 1'
#
loop_
_entity.id
_entity.type
_entity.pdbx_description
1 polymer ?
#
loop_
_entity_poly.entity_id
_entity_poly.type
_entity_poly.pdbx_seq_one_letter_code
_entity_poly.pdbx_strand_id
1 'polypeptide(L)'
;MRNYLHRHPEQKGSFSPDELDMLDALVKRAMEAVHIADPAEHNEVAARILSIYSLGGRSADEILEIAVRLHKQGYAPGGRRSNGPAPKRIRTERQR
;
A
#
# COMPACT_ATOMS: atom_id res chain seq x y z
N MET A 1 4.83 6.75 9.64
CA MET A 1 4.93 7.90 8.73
C MET A 1 6.23 8.67 8.94
N ARG A 2 6.57 9.09 10.17
CA ARG A 2 7.81 9.87 10.42
C ARG A 2 9.09 9.20 9.90
N ASN A 3 9.25 7.89 10.15
CA ASN A 3 10.38 7.11 9.64
C ASN A 3 10.43 7.02 8.10
N TYR A 4 9.26 6.95 7.46
CA TYR A 4 9.16 6.92 6.00
C TYR A 4 9.57 8.26 5.40
N LEU A 5 9.03 9.38 5.92
CA LEU A 5 9.38 10.73 5.48
C LEU A 5 10.84 11.11 5.76
N HIS A 6 11.48 10.51 6.77
CA HIS A 6 12.91 10.68 6.99
C HIS A 6 13.76 10.08 5.86
N ARG A 7 13.28 8.97 5.25
CA ARG A 7 13.93 8.31 4.11
C ARG A 7 13.51 8.91 2.76
N HIS A 8 12.37 9.61 2.72
CA HIS A 8 11.80 10.26 1.55
C HIS A 8 11.57 11.76 1.81
N PRO A 9 12.64 12.56 1.97
CA PRO A 9 12.53 13.98 2.27
C PRO A 9 11.79 14.77 1.17
N GLU A 10 11.78 14.29 -0.07
CA GLU A 10 11.03 14.87 -1.18
C GLU A 10 9.51 14.79 -0.99
N GLN A 11 9.03 13.84 -0.19
CA GLN A 11 7.62 13.69 0.16
C GLN A 11 7.26 14.39 1.47
N LYS A 12 8.26 14.99 2.15
CA LYS A 12 8.09 15.74 3.39
C LYS A 12 7.48 17.10 3.08
N GLY A 13 6.15 17.10 2.87
CA GLY A 13 5.35 18.32 2.81
C GLY A 13 5.27 19.03 4.18
N SER A 14 4.51 20.13 4.22
CA SER A 14 4.23 20.88 5.45
C SER A 14 3.19 20.18 6.32
N PHE A 15 3.47 18.95 6.77
CA PHE A 15 2.59 18.23 7.67
C PHE A 15 2.75 18.72 9.11
N SER A 16 1.63 19.02 9.76
CA SER A 16 1.58 19.29 11.19
C SER A 16 1.91 18.02 12.00
N PRO A 17 2.34 18.15 13.27
CA PRO A 17 2.57 17.01 14.16
C PRO A 17 1.34 16.11 14.28
N ASP A 18 0.14 16.70 14.38
CA ASP A 18 -1.14 15.98 14.52
C ASP A 18 -1.48 15.18 13.26
N GLU A 19 -1.25 15.75 12.06
CA GLU A 19 -1.41 15.02 10.80
C GLU A 19 -0.44 13.85 10.71
N LEU A 20 0.80 14.03 11.15
CA LEU A 20 1.78 12.95 11.19
C LEU A 20 1.37 11.82 12.13
N ASP A 21 0.80 12.16 13.30
CA ASP A 21 0.30 11.15 14.25
C ASP A 21 -0.91 10.40 13.71
N MET A 22 -1.85 11.09 13.05
CA MET A 22 -2.98 10.46 12.35
C MET A 22 -2.49 9.51 11.24
N LEU A 23 -1.56 9.96 10.40
CA LEU A 23 -0.99 9.16 9.33
C LEU A 23 -0.21 7.94 9.88
N ASP A 24 0.51 8.10 11.00
CA ASP A 24 1.17 6.99 11.70
C ASP A 24 0.16 5.97 12.24
N ALA A 25 -0.96 6.43 12.81
CA ALA A 25 -2.03 5.55 13.27
C ALA A 25 -2.68 4.77 12.12
N LEU A 26 -2.89 5.43 10.97
CA LEU A 26 -3.43 4.78 9.77
C LEU A 26 -2.50 3.69 9.23
N VAL A 27 -1.19 3.94 9.20
CA VAL A 27 -0.19 2.93 8.79
C VAL A 27 -0.26 1.70 9.68
N LYS A 28 -0.28 1.87 10.99
CA LYS A 28 -0.37 0.75 11.95
C LYS A 28 -1.65 -0.05 11.75
N ARG A 29 -2.81 0.61 11.69
CA ARG A 29 -4.10 -0.05 11.47
C ARG A 29 -4.15 -0.79 10.14
N ALA A 30 -3.60 -0.20 9.07
CA ALA A 30 -3.54 -0.85 7.78
C ALA A 30 -2.69 -2.13 7.86
N MET A 31 -1.49 -2.06 8.44
CA MET A 31 -0.61 -3.22 8.63
C MET A 31 -1.27 -4.33 9.45
N GLU A 32 -1.95 -3.98 10.54
CA GLU A 32 -2.72 -4.93 11.34
C GLU A 32 -3.84 -5.59 10.52
N ALA A 33 -4.59 -4.80 9.75
CA ALA A 33 -5.71 -5.28 8.93
C ALA A 33 -5.29 -6.20 7.77
N VAL A 34 -4.04 -6.11 7.32
CA VAL A 34 -3.48 -6.98 6.27
C VAL A 34 -2.44 -7.98 6.78
N HIS A 35 -2.27 -8.10 8.10
CA HIS A 35 -1.34 -9.02 8.76
C HIS A 35 0.11 -8.91 8.24
N ILE A 36 0.57 -7.69 7.98
CA ILE A 36 1.95 -7.44 7.55
C ILE A 36 2.87 -7.46 8.77
N ALA A 37 3.85 -8.37 8.76
CA ALA A 37 4.91 -8.44 9.76
C ALA A 37 6.27 -7.93 9.22
N ASP A 38 6.42 -7.71 7.92
CA ASP A 38 7.68 -7.33 7.29
C ASP A 38 7.91 -5.80 7.38
N PRO A 39 9.04 -5.34 7.96
CA PRO A 39 9.45 -3.94 7.92
C PRO A 39 9.60 -3.35 6.51
N ALA A 40 9.85 -4.16 5.48
CA ALA A 40 9.91 -3.69 4.09
C ALA A 40 8.53 -3.21 3.60
N GLU A 41 7.49 -3.97 3.95
CA GLU A 41 6.12 -3.67 3.57
C GLU A 41 5.54 -2.47 4.36
N HIS A 42 6.08 -2.16 5.54
CA HIS A 42 5.73 -0.93 6.28
C HIS A 42 5.93 0.33 5.41
N ASN A 43 7.02 0.40 4.64
CA ASN A 43 7.26 1.56 3.76
C ASN A 43 6.28 1.60 2.59
N GLU A 44 5.88 0.45 2.04
CA GLU A 44 4.89 0.39 0.97
C GLU A 44 3.50 0.86 1.45
N VAL A 45 3.10 0.43 2.64
CA VAL A 45 1.84 0.87 3.28
C VAL A 45 1.88 2.38 3.56
N ALA A 46 2.99 2.89 4.10
CA ALA A 46 3.17 4.32 4.34
C ALA A 46 3.10 5.13 3.04
N ALA A 47 3.81 4.72 1.98
CA ALA A 47 3.76 5.37 0.67
C ALA A 47 2.34 5.41 0.09
N ARG A 48 1.60 4.32 0.25
CA ARG A 48 0.21 4.21 -0.21
C ARG A 48 -0.72 5.16 0.55
N ILE A 49 -0.69 5.11 1.88
CA ILE A 49 -1.54 5.97 2.71
C ILE A 49 -1.25 7.44 2.40
N LEU A 50 0.03 7.80 2.28
CA LEU A 50 0.42 9.15 1.92
C LEU A 50 -0.09 9.55 0.54
N SER A 51 0.02 8.68 -0.47
CA SER A 51 -0.52 8.96 -1.81
C SER A 51 -2.03 9.18 -1.80
N ILE A 52 -2.77 8.38 -1.05
CA ILE A 52 -4.24 8.51 -0.95
C ILE A 52 -4.62 9.80 -0.22
N TYR A 53 -3.88 10.14 0.84
CA TYR A 53 -4.07 11.36 1.62
C TYR A 53 -3.75 12.63 0.80
N SER A 54 -2.65 12.63 0.05
CA SER A 54 -2.23 13.76 -0.79
C SER A 54 -3.20 14.08 -1.94
N LEU A 55 -4.06 13.14 -2.34
CA LEU A 55 -5.14 13.41 -3.29
C LEU A 55 -6.26 14.29 -2.69
N GLY A 56 -6.29 14.43 -1.36
CA GLY A 56 -7.27 15.24 -0.64
C GLY A 56 -8.69 14.67 -0.67
N GLY A 57 -9.58 15.31 0.09
CA GLY A 57 -11.03 15.05 0.03
C GLY A 57 -11.49 13.70 0.58
N ARG A 58 -10.67 13.01 1.39
CA ARG A 58 -11.01 11.74 2.02
C ARG A 58 -10.78 11.78 3.51
N SER A 59 -11.67 11.14 4.25
CA SER A 59 -11.51 10.92 5.69
C SER A 59 -10.45 9.85 5.99
N ALA A 60 -9.96 9.83 7.22
CA ALA A 60 -8.98 8.85 7.68
C ALA A 60 -9.47 7.39 7.49
N ASP A 61 -10.75 7.13 7.78
CA ASP A 61 -11.33 5.79 7.62
C ASP A 61 -11.46 5.38 6.15
N GLU A 62 -11.84 6.30 5.25
CA GLU A 62 -11.85 6.03 3.80
C GLU A 62 -10.45 5.76 3.27
N ILE A 63 -9.44 6.50 3.75
CA ILE A 63 -8.04 6.26 3.38
C ILE A 63 -7.61 4.86 3.80
N LEU A 64 -7.95 4.43 5.02
CA LEU A 64 -7.65 3.10 5.52
C LEU A 64 -8.32 2.01 4.69
N GLU A 65 -9.62 2.15 4.40
CA GLU A 65 -10.38 1.19 3.62
C GLU A 65 -9.77 1.01 2.22
N ILE A 66 -9.48 2.12 1.53
CA ILE A 66 -8.86 2.10 0.19
C ILE A 66 -7.47 1.46 0.27
N ALA A 67 -6.66 1.80 1.27
CA ALA A 67 -5.31 1.26 1.41
C ALA A 67 -5.31 -0.26 1.59
N VAL A 68 -6.18 -0.77 2.47
CA VAL A 68 -6.36 -2.22 2.72
C VAL A 68 -6.90 -2.93 1.48
N ARG A 69 -7.89 -2.34 0.81
CA ARG A 69 -8.49 -2.91 -0.40
C ARG A 69 -7.46 -3.03 -1.53
N LEU A 70 -6.65 -1.98 -1.76
CA LEU A 70 -5.60 -1.99 -2.77
C LEU A 70 -4.52 -3.04 -2.45
N HIS A 71 -4.19 -3.23 -1.18
CA HIS A 71 -3.22 -4.26 -0.77
C HIS A 71 -3.76 -5.67 -1.05
N LYS A 72 -5.00 -5.96 -0.63
CA LYS A 72 -5.67 -7.26 -0.89
C LYS A 72 -5.82 -7.58 -2.39
N GLN A 73 -5.94 -6.56 -3.23
CA GLN A 73 -6.02 -6.74 -4.69
C GLN A 73 -4.65 -6.99 -5.35
N GLY A 74 -3.56 -7.10 -4.58
CA GLY A 74 -2.22 -7.33 -5.11
C GLY A 74 -1.66 -6.12 -5.87
N TYR A 75 -2.24 -4.93 -5.67
CA TYR A 75 -1.62 -3.71 -6.12
C TYR A 75 -0.46 -3.47 -5.15
N ALA A 76 0.77 -3.75 -5.56
CA ALA A 76 1.99 -3.30 -4.89
C ALA A 76 2.64 -2.28 -5.82
N PRO A 77 2.90 -1.03 -5.38
CA PRO A 77 3.63 -0.06 -6.18
C PRO A 77 5.11 -0.51 -6.15
N GLY A 78 5.43 -1.52 -6.96
CA GLY A 78 6.69 -2.27 -6.84
C GLY A 78 6.66 -3.68 -7.43
N GLY A 79 5.50 -4.18 -7.88
CA GLY A 79 5.45 -5.28 -8.84
C GLY A 79 6.15 -6.58 -8.43
N ARG A 80 6.02 -7.04 -7.17
CA ARG A 80 6.30 -8.46 -6.87
C ARG A 80 5.06 -9.31 -7.13
N ARG A 81 4.79 -9.54 -8.42
CA ARG A 81 3.93 -10.64 -8.85
C ARG A 81 4.74 -11.94 -8.80
N SER A 82 4.56 -12.74 -7.78
CA SER A 82 4.95 -14.16 -7.85
C SER A 82 4.31 -14.96 -6.72
N ASN A 83 3.09 -15.50 -6.97
CA ASN A 83 2.71 -16.88 -6.61
C ASN A 83 1.26 -17.24 -7.00
N GLY A 84 0.88 -16.97 -8.26
CA GLY A 84 -0.23 -17.68 -8.89
C GLY A 84 0.34 -18.58 -9.97
N PRO A 85 0.09 -19.91 -9.98
CA PRO A 85 0.57 -20.75 -11.07
C PRO A 85 -0.05 -20.26 -12.38
N ALA A 86 0.78 -20.07 -13.39
CA ALA A 86 0.34 -19.62 -14.71
C ALA A 86 -0.74 -20.57 -15.27
N PRO A 87 -1.82 -20.06 -15.88
CA PRO A 87 -2.83 -20.92 -16.50
C PRO A 87 -2.17 -21.75 -17.60
N LYS A 88 -2.26 -23.09 -17.48
CA LYS A 88 -1.77 -24.02 -18.50
C LYS A 88 -2.49 -23.72 -19.80
N ARG A 89 -1.77 -23.15 -20.78
CA ARG A 89 -2.24 -23.05 -22.17
C ARG A 89 -2.37 -24.48 -22.72
N ILE A 90 -3.60 -24.98 -22.76
CA ILE A 90 -3.92 -26.22 -23.50
C ILE A 90 -3.78 -25.87 -24.98
N ARG A 91 -2.72 -26.37 -25.60
CA ARG A 91 -2.50 -26.32 -27.05
C ARG A 91 -3.47 -27.31 -27.67
N THR A 92 -4.56 -26.83 -28.27
CA THR A 92 -5.41 -27.64 -29.13
C THR A 92 -4.63 -27.97 -30.39
N GLU A 93 -4.10 -29.18 -30.43
CA GLU A 93 -3.53 -29.78 -31.62
C GLU A 93 -4.69 -30.04 -32.60
N ARG A 94 -4.80 -29.21 -33.64
CA ARG A 94 -5.63 -29.52 -34.81
C ARG A 94 -5.02 -30.75 -35.48
N GLN A 95 -5.62 -31.90 -35.26
CA GLN A 95 -5.40 -33.07 -36.10
C GLN A 95 -5.93 -32.77 -37.52
N ARG A 96 -5.16 -33.26 -38.50
CA ARG A 96 -5.36 -33.10 -39.94
C ARG A 96 -6.64 -33.76 -40.43
#